data_AF-A0A382TUU1-F1
#
_entry.id   AF-A0A382TUU1-F1
#
_cell.length_a   1.000
_cell.length_b   1.000
_cell.length_c   1.000
_cell.angle_alpha   90.00
_cell.angle_beta   90.00
_cell.angle_gamma   90.00
#
_symmetry.space_group_name_H-M   'P 1'
#
loop_
_entity.id
_entity.type
_entity.pdbx_description
1 polymer ?
#
loop_
_entity_poly.entity_id
_entity_poly.type
_entity_poly.pdbx_seq_one_letter_code
_entity_poly.pdbx_strand_id
1 'polypeptide(L)'
;YPDLAFIHGFEYSSAENVVFAGPGVSPLYERSLEDALGEASGLLTIVAHPHRWGKNRKYWTLPMLDELGTWPDGTEVYNGHYGIESALASGRWPLYNEFWDELLTAGHRLWGYANDDFHDPEDFGNAFNMVLVGEATPSAVIVAAKSGRCYASTGILLEEISVCDERISVRVHMACQGRFVGPGGTVLSSSDGVAFEYSPGDEAYVRFEAEGESGRIFLQPMFLATERDV
;
A
#
# COMPACT_ATOMS: atom_id res chain seq x y z
N TYR A 1 -26.01 -6.24 -4.96
CA TYR A 1 -25.58 -5.31 -3.91
C TYR A 1 -25.65 -3.90 -4.46
N PRO A 2 -26.75 -3.16 -4.22
CA PRO A 2 -26.94 -1.83 -4.78
C PRO A 2 -25.88 -0.82 -4.30
N ASP A 3 -25.25 -1.10 -3.15
CA ASP A 3 -24.22 -0.26 -2.54
C ASP A 3 -22.78 -0.69 -2.88
N LEU A 4 -22.60 -1.67 -3.80
CA LEU A 4 -21.27 -2.10 -4.25
C LEU A 4 -21.02 -1.66 -5.69
N ALA A 5 -19.90 -0.97 -5.89
CA ALA A 5 -19.34 -0.73 -7.20
C ALA A 5 -18.22 -1.73 -7.48
N PHE A 6 -18.22 -2.34 -8.65
CA PHE A 6 -17.13 -3.20 -9.09
C PHE A 6 -16.16 -2.40 -9.95
N ILE A 7 -14.87 -2.53 -9.63
CA ILE A 7 -13.78 -2.01 -10.44
C ILE A 7 -13.21 -3.20 -11.19
N HIS A 8 -13.23 -3.14 -12.51
CA HIS A 8 -12.64 -4.19 -13.33
C HIS A 8 -11.12 -4.20 -13.15
N GLY A 9 -10.53 -5.38 -13.13
CA GLY A 9 -9.09 -5.54 -13.05
C GLY A 9 -8.65 -6.97 -13.31
N PHE A 10 -7.35 -7.17 -13.33
CA PHE A 10 -6.71 -8.47 -13.41
C PHE A 10 -5.36 -8.43 -12.69
N GLU A 11 -4.87 -9.59 -12.28
CA GLU A 11 -3.51 -9.76 -11.80
C GLU A 11 -2.64 -10.32 -12.93
N TYR A 12 -1.68 -9.53 -13.41
CA TYR A 12 -0.69 -10.00 -14.37
C TYR A 12 0.18 -11.05 -13.68
N SER A 13 0.13 -12.31 -14.15
CA SER A 13 0.82 -13.44 -13.51
C SER A 13 1.75 -14.23 -14.46
N SER A 14 2.01 -13.69 -15.65
CA SER A 14 2.99 -14.26 -16.61
C SER A 14 4.45 -13.91 -16.23
N ALA A 15 4.64 -12.97 -15.31
CA ALA A 15 5.88 -12.59 -14.65
C ALA A 15 5.63 -12.47 -13.14
N GLU A 16 6.45 -11.74 -12.40
CA GLU A 16 6.12 -11.28 -11.06
C GLU A 16 4.81 -10.47 -11.06
N ASN A 17 4.04 -10.56 -9.99
CA ASN A 17 2.62 -10.24 -10.04
C ASN A 17 2.37 -8.73 -9.90
N VAL A 18 1.52 -8.19 -10.76
CA VAL A 18 1.06 -6.80 -10.71
C VAL A 18 -0.44 -6.77 -10.94
N VAL A 19 -1.17 -6.12 -10.03
CA VAL A 19 -2.60 -5.86 -10.20
C VAL A 19 -2.78 -4.64 -11.09
N PHE A 20 -3.68 -4.74 -12.07
CA PHE A 20 -4.18 -3.63 -12.87
C PHE A 20 -5.67 -3.50 -12.59
N ALA A 21 -6.12 -2.32 -12.15
CA ALA A 21 -7.53 -2.08 -11.84
C ALA A 21 -7.98 -0.71 -12.34
N GLY A 22 -9.15 -0.65 -12.97
CA GLY A 22 -9.78 0.61 -13.31
C GLY A 22 -10.83 0.54 -14.42
N PRO A 23 -11.53 1.66 -14.66
CA PRO A 23 -12.45 1.79 -15.78
C PRO A 23 -11.72 1.56 -17.10
N GLY A 24 -12.33 0.76 -18.00
CA GLY A 24 -11.79 0.57 -19.34
C GLY A 24 -10.51 -0.26 -19.41
N VAL A 25 -10.23 -1.10 -18.40
CA VAL A 25 -9.13 -2.06 -18.47
C VAL A 25 -9.25 -2.90 -19.76
N SER A 26 -8.22 -2.84 -20.59
CA SER A 26 -8.11 -3.63 -21.82
C SER A 26 -7.38 -4.94 -21.54
N PRO A 27 -7.33 -5.90 -22.49
CA PRO A 27 -6.53 -7.12 -22.41
C PRO A 27 -5.00 -6.93 -22.33
N LEU A 28 -4.51 -6.05 -21.44
CA LEU A 28 -3.08 -5.76 -21.25
C LEU A 28 -2.28 -6.99 -20.83
N TYR A 29 -2.92 -8.03 -20.30
CA TYR A 29 -2.31 -9.33 -20.02
C TYR A 29 -1.79 -10.07 -21.28
N GLU A 30 -2.13 -9.60 -22.49
CA GLU A 30 -1.60 -10.12 -23.77
C GLU A 30 -0.30 -9.40 -24.21
N ARG A 31 0.12 -8.37 -23.49
CA ARG A 31 1.36 -7.60 -23.72
C ARG A 31 2.47 -8.07 -22.78
N SER A 32 3.69 -7.59 -23.02
CA SER A 32 4.72 -7.67 -21.97
C SER A 32 4.32 -6.77 -20.80
N LEU A 33 4.92 -7.00 -19.62
CA LEU A 33 4.58 -6.22 -18.43
C LEU A 33 4.95 -4.74 -18.59
N GLU A 34 6.08 -4.47 -19.24
CA GLU A 34 6.59 -3.12 -19.52
C GLU A 34 5.63 -2.35 -20.44
N ASP A 35 5.19 -2.98 -21.54
CA ASP A 35 4.20 -2.39 -22.45
C ASP A 35 2.86 -2.17 -21.75
N ALA A 36 2.40 -3.15 -20.97
CA ALA A 36 1.17 -3.06 -20.19
C ALA A 36 1.20 -1.87 -19.21
N LEU A 37 2.31 -1.70 -18.47
CA LEU A 37 2.49 -0.57 -17.56
C LEU A 37 2.54 0.76 -18.30
N GLY A 38 3.22 0.82 -19.46
CA GLY A 38 3.27 2.01 -20.31
C GLY A 38 1.89 2.47 -20.82
N GLU A 39 0.96 1.53 -21.01
CA GLU A 39 -0.42 1.81 -21.43
C GLU A 39 -1.40 2.04 -20.26
N ALA A 40 -0.97 1.78 -19.01
CA ALA A 40 -1.85 1.74 -17.83
C ALA A 40 -1.97 3.07 -17.07
N SER A 41 -1.63 4.21 -17.66
CA SER A 41 -1.68 5.52 -16.98
C SER A 41 -3.02 5.86 -16.30
N GLY A 42 -4.14 5.40 -16.87
CA GLY A 42 -5.50 5.57 -16.32
C GLY A 42 -5.96 4.47 -15.35
N LEU A 43 -5.14 3.45 -15.11
CA LEU A 43 -5.42 2.32 -14.22
C LEU A 43 -4.59 2.44 -12.95
N LEU A 44 -5.09 1.91 -11.84
CA LEU A 44 -4.27 1.68 -10.65
C LEU A 44 -3.43 0.42 -10.86
N THR A 45 -2.13 0.55 -10.62
CA THR A 45 -1.15 -0.54 -10.74
C THR A 45 -0.46 -0.81 -9.42
N ILE A 46 -0.49 -2.06 -8.95
CA ILE A 46 0.02 -2.45 -7.63
C ILE A 46 0.93 -3.66 -7.77
N VAL A 47 2.16 -3.55 -7.32
CA VAL A 47 3.06 -4.69 -7.11
C VAL A 47 2.44 -5.61 -6.06
N ALA A 48 2.08 -6.84 -6.43
CA ALA A 48 1.42 -7.78 -5.54
C ALA A 48 2.45 -8.67 -4.82
N HIS A 49 2.21 -8.92 -3.53
CA HIS A 49 2.96 -9.81 -2.64
C HIS A 49 4.46 -9.89 -2.98
N PRO A 50 5.21 -8.77 -2.89
CA PRO A 50 6.56 -8.60 -3.46
C PRO A 50 7.62 -9.56 -2.93
N HIS A 51 7.32 -10.33 -1.89
CA HIS A 51 8.15 -11.42 -1.41
C HIS A 51 7.37 -12.75 -1.42
N ARG A 52 7.83 -13.72 -2.23
CA ARG A 52 7.35 -15.10 -2.16
C ARG A 52 8.25 -15.93 -1.26
N TRP A 53 7.74 -16.34 -0.10
CA TRP A 53 8.44 -17.28 0.78
C TRP A 53 8.43 -18.70 0.18
N GLY A 54 9.55 -19.42 0.26
CA GLY A 54 9.60 -20.87 0.03
C GLY A 54 10.02 -21.38 -1.36
N LYS A 55 10.52 -20.55 -2.27
CA LYS A 55 11.24 -21.01 -3.48
C LYS A 55 12.49 -20.15 -3.66
N ASN A 56 13.61 -20.75 -4.09
CA ASN A 56 14.94 -20.12 -4.25
C ASN A 56 15.01 -18.94 -5.26
N ARG A 57 13.90 -18.28 -5.58
CA ARG A 57 13.77 -17.16 -6.51
C ARG A 57 13.52 -15.90 -5.68
N LYS A 58 14.37 -14.89 -5.88
CA LYS A 58 14.01 -13.51 -5.53
C LYS A 58 12.78 -13.14 -6.36
N TYR A 59 11.72 -12.70 -5.71
CA TYR A 59 10.53 -12.20 -6.40
C TYR A 59 10.76 -10.73 -6.75
N TRP A 60 9.80 -9.82 -6.56
CA TRP A 60 10.04 -8.41 -6.78
C TRP A 60 11.26 -7.90 -5.99
N THR A 61 12.16 -7.19 -6.67
CA THR A 61 13.31 -6.49 -6.09
C THR A 61 13.40 -5.10 -6.70
N LEU A 62 14.07 -4.17 -6.03
CA LEU A 62 14.27 -2.82 -6.57
C LEU A 62 14.88 -2.81 -7.99
N PRO A 63 15.96 -3.56 -8.29
CA PRO A 63 16.52 -3.60 -9.66
C PRO A 63 15.54 -4.11 -10.72
N MET A 64 14.67 -5.06 -10.36
CA MET A 64 13.66 -5.58 -11.31
C MET A 64 12.59 -4.55 -11.60
N LEU A 65 12.20 -3.73 -10.62
CA LEU A 65 11.27 -2.62 -10.84
C LEU A 65 11.92 -1.49 -11.65
N ASP A 66 13.20 -1.19 -11.42
CA ASP A 66 13.97 -0.25 -12.25
C ASP A 66 14.01 -0.68 -13.72
N GLU A 67 14.17 -1.97 -13.99
CA GLU A 67 14.24 -2.54 -15.33
C GLU A 67 12.92 -2.41 -16.12
N LEU A 68 11.77 -2.23 -15.45
CA LEU A 68 10.46 -2.08 -16.13
C LEU A 68 10.34 -0.75 -16.90
N GLY A 69 11.14 0.26 -16.54
CA GLY A 69 11.12 1.60 -17.14
C GLY A 69 9.89 2.46 -16.78
N THR A 70 8.71 1.86 -16.60
CA THR A 70 7.52 2.51 -16.05
C THR A 70 7.20 1.91 -14.68
N TRP A 71 7.16 2.77 -13.67
CA TRP A 71 6.87 2.35 -12.29
C TRP A 71 5.37 2.14 -12.07
N PRO A 72 4.97 1.06 -11.35
CA PRO A 72 3.62 0.94 -10.81
C PRO A 72 3.28 2.09 -9.84
N ASP A 73 1.99 2.27 -9.52
CA ASP A 73 1.56 3.32 -8.58
C ASP A 73 1.88 3.00 -7.12
N GLY A 74 2.12 1.73 -6.81
CA GLY A 74 2.48 1.30 -5.47
C GLY A 74 2.73 -0.19 -5.33
N THR A 75 2.82 -0.62 -4.08
CA THR A 75 3.08 -2.02 -3.69
C THR A 75 2.14 -2.45 -2.58
N GLU A 76 1.85 -3.74 -2.53
CA GLU A 76 1.27 -4.34 -1.34
C GLU A 76 2.22 -4.19 -0.16
N VAL A 77 1.67 -3.78 0.98
CA VAL A 77 2.31 -3.73 2.30
C VAL A 77 1.75 -4.81 3.21
N TYR A 78 0.56 -5.32 2.89
CA TYR A 78 -0.07 -6.45 3.55
C TYR A 78 -0.88 -7.28 2.54
N ASN A 79 -0.72 -8.60 2.55
CA ASN A 79 -1.55 -9.53 1.79
C ASN A 79 -2.40 -10.38 2.75
N GLY A 80 -3.72 -10.28 2.58
CA GLY A 80 -4.73 -10.88 3.44
C GLY A 80 -4.73 -12.40 3.42
N HIS A 81 -4.66 -13.00 2.24
CA HIS A 81 -4.61 -14.44 2.06
C HIS A 81 -3.36 -15.05 2.71
N TYR A 82 -2.25 -14.32 2.80
CA TYR A 82 -1.07 -14.78 3.52
C TYR A 82 -1.14 -14.52 5.03
N GLY A 83 -2.14 -13.76 5.48
CA GLY A 83 -2.40 -13.43 6.88
C GLY A 83 -3.36 -14.37 7.60
N ILE A 84 -4.06 -15.26 6.88
CA ILE A 84 -4.94 -16.26 7.49
C ILE A 84 -4.15 -17.33 8.24
N GLU A 85 -4.78 -17.97 9.23
CA GLU A 85 -4.14 -18.96 10.11
C GLU A 85 -3.48 -20.11 9.33
N SER A 86 -4.18 -20.64 8.31
CA SER A 86 -3.69 -21.76 7.51
C SER A 86 -2.46 -21.38 6.66
N ALA A 87 -2.43 -20.17 6.11
CA ALA A 87 -1.31 -19.64 5.35
C ALA A 87 -0.08 -19.42 6.25
N LEU A 88 -0.27 -18.80 7.41
CA LEU A 88 0.79 -18.62 8.41
C LEU A 88 1.35 -19.96 8.90
N ALA A 89 0.48 -20.94 9.17
CA ALA A 89 0.88 -22.30 9.56
C ALA A 89 1.70 -23.00 8.46
N SER A 90 1.49 -22.64 7.19
CA SER A 90 2.27 -23.12 6.05
C SER A 90 3.59 -22.35 5.83
N GLY A 91 3.89 -21.36 6.68
CA GLY A 91 5.09 -20.53 6.62
C GLY A 91 5.00 -19.35 5.64
N ARG A 92 3.80 -18.97 5.20
CA ARG A 92 3.63 -17.72 4.43
C ARG A 92 3.75 -16.50 5.35
N TRP A 93 4.01 -15.35 4.74
CA TRP A 93 4.23 -14.10 5.45
C TRP A 93 3.45 -12.96 4.78
N PRO A 94 2.60 -12.23 5.52
CA PRO A 94 1.72 -11.23 4.92
C PRO A 94 2.32 -9.83 4.83
N LEU A 95 3.40 -9.51 5.58
CA LEU A 95 3.91 -8.14 5.72
C LEU A 95 5.02 -7.83 4.72
N TYR A 96 4.89 -6.69 4.04
CA TYR A 96 5.82 -6.22 3.00
C TYR A 96 6.22 -4.74 3.16
N ASN A 97 5.91 -4.13 4.30
CA ASN A 97 6.27 -2.75 4.60
C ASN A 97 7.79 -2.50 4.55
N GLU A 98 8.64 -3.49 4.87
CA GLU A 98 10.10 -3.38 4.71
C GLU A 98 10.53 -3.15 3.25
N PHE A 99 9.92 -3.87 2.30
CA PHE A 99 10.20 -3.67 0.88
C PHE A 99 9.69 -2.29 0.42
N TRP A 100 8.54 -1.86 0.92
CA TRP A 100 8.06 -0.51 0.64
C TRP A 100 9.02 0.56 1.17
N ASP A 101 9.53 0.41 2.40
CA ASP A 101 10.52 1.32 2.97
C ASP A 101 11.85 1.30 2.17
N GLU A 102 12.28 0.15 1.62
CA GLU A 102 13.42 0.06 0.67
C GLU A 102 13.18 0.95 -0.57
N LEU A 103 12.01 0.83 -1.21
CA LEU A 103 11.67 1.61 -2.40
C LEU A 103 11.59 3.12 -2.10
N LEU A 104 10.95 3.50 -0.99
CA LEU A 104 10.84 4.89 -0.57
C LEU A 104 12.22 5.49 -0.26
N THR A 105 13.10 4.72 0.39
CA THR A 105 14.47 5.15 0.74
C THR A 105 15.34 5.38 -0.49
N ALA A 106 15.12 4.61 -1.56
CA ALA A 106 15.77 4.83 -2.84
C ALA A 106 15.25 6.06 -3.61
N GLY A 107 14.24 6.76 -3.07
CA GLY A 107 13.69 8.00 -3.63
C GLY A 107 12.48 7.80 -4.52
N HIS A 108 11.94 6.59 -4.62
CA HIS A 108 10.70 6.33 -5.36
C HIS A 108 9.49 6.81 -4.55
N ARG A 109 8.53 7.44 -5.22
CA ARG A 109 7.30 7.94 -4.60
C ARG A 109 6.14 7.02 -4.96
N LEU A 110 5.95 6.00 -4.12
CA LEU A 110 5.01 4.90 -4.33
C LEU A 110 4.08 4.75 -3.13
N TRP A 111 2.85 4.34 -3.38
CA TRP A 111 1.85 4.13 -2.34
C TRP A 111 1.84 2.69 -1.81
N GLY A 112 1.39 2.52 -0.57
CA GLY A 112 1.24 1.23 0.09
C GLY A 112 -0.22 0.80 0.14
N TYR A 113 -0.49 -0.46 -0.22
CA TYR A 113 -1.84 -1.02 -0.29
C TYR A 113 -1.96 -2.32 0.50
N ALA A 114 -3.16 -2.62 1.00
CA ALA A 114 -3.48 -3.93 1.56
C ALA A 114 -4.68 -4.53 0.82
N ASN A 115 -4.56 -5.78 0.38
CA ASN A 115 -5.61 -6.49 -0.34
C ASN A 115 -5.79 -7.88 0.25
N ASP A 116 -7.00 -8.42 0.15
CA ASP A 116 -7.33 -9.75 0.64
C ASP A 116 -6.68 -10.87 -0.17
N ASP A 117 -6.45 -10.67 -1.47
CA ASP A 117 -5.97 -11.71 -2.40
C ASP A 117 -6.87 -12.96 -2.36
N PHE A 118 -8.18 -12.70 -2.51
CA PHE A 118 -9.25 -13.65 -2.27
C PHE A 118 -9.15 -14.97 -3.07
N HIS A 119 -8.83 -16.07 -2.38
CA HIS A 119 -8.83 -17.45 -2.88
C HIS A 119 -9.76 -18.36 -2.07
N ASP A 120 -9.91 -18.07 -0.77
CA ASP A 120 -10.71 -18.80 0.20
C ASP A 120 -11.75 -17.86 0.86
N PRO A 121 -12.91 -18.35 1.33
CA PRO A 121 -13.92 -17.51 1.97
C PRO A 121 -13.42 -16.70 3.18
N GLU A 122 -12.39 -17.19 3.89
CA GLU A 122 -11.74 -16.52 5.03
C GLU A 122 -10.92 -15.30 4.63
N ASP A 123 -10.60 -15.15 3.35
CA ASP A 123 -9.86 -13.99 2.84
C ASP A 123 -10.74 -12.73 2.82
N PHE A 124 -12.07 -12.90 2.68
CA PHE A 124 -12.96 -11.78 2.36
C PHE A 124 -12.87 -10.64 3.38
N GLY A 125 -12.36 -9.49 2.93
CA GLY A 125 -12.35 -8.26 3.72
C GLY A 125 -11.40 -8.27 4.94
N ASN A 126 -10.45 -9.20 4.99
CA ASN A 126 -9.44 -9.23 6.06
C ASN A 126 -8.32 -8.19 5.87
N ALA A 127 -8.19 -7.62 4.67
CA ALA A 127 -7.26 -6.58 4.28
C ALA A 127 -7.91 -5.70 3.21
N PHE A 128 -7.83 -4.38 3.38
CA PHE A 128 -8.55 -3.43 2.53
C PHE A 128 -7.88 -2.06 2.52
N ASN A 129 -8.32 -1.22 1.58
CA ASN A 129 -7.91 0.18 1.47
C ASN A 129 -9.11 1.10 1.70
N MET A 130 -8.97 2.05 2.61
CA MET A 130 -9.95 3.11 2.82
C MET A 130 -9.57 4.29 1.92
N VAL A 131 -10.47 4.68 1.01
CA VAL A 131 -10.18 5.68 -0.04
C VAL A 131 -11.04 6.92 0.14
N LEU A 132 -10.40 8.09 0.20
CA LEU A 132 -11.07 9.39 0.37
C LEU A 132 -11.51 9.96 -0.98
N VAL A 133 -12.76 9.69 -1.36
CA VAL A 133 -13.38 10.15 -2.61
C VAL A 133 -14.43 11.24 -2.37
N GLY A 134 -14.61 12.13 -3.36
CA GLY A 134 -15.75 13.06 -3.37
C GLY A 134 -17.05 12.40 -3.85
N GLU A 135 -16.94 11.33 -4.63
CA GLU A 135 -18.05 10.55 -5.19
C GLU A 135 -17.67 9.06 -5.22
N ALA A 136 -18.61 8.18 -4.88
CA ALA A 136 -18.38 6.74 -4.87
C ALA A 136 -18.49 6.12 -6.28
N THR A 137 -17.62 6.54 -7.20
CA THR A 137 -17.53 6.00 -8.57
C THR A 137 -16.20 5.28 -8.80
N PRO A 138 -16.15 4.25 -9.67
CA PRO A 138 -14.90 3.57 -10.02
C PRO A 138 -13.76 4.52 -10.41
N SER A 139 -14.03 5.52 -11.26
CA SER A 139 -13.03 6.49 -11.68
C SER A 139 -12.52 7.35 -10.52
N ALA A 140 -13.42 7.82 -9.64
CA ALA A 140 -13.03 8.63 -8.49
C ALA A 140 -12.17 7.84 -7.50
N VAL A 141 -12.49 6.55 -7.28
CA VAL A 141 -11.70 5.65 -6.44
C VAL A 141 -10.30 5.45 -7.01
N ILE A 142 -10.17 5.16 -8.32
CA ILE A 142 -8.86 4.98 -8.97
C ILE A 142 -8.01 6.24 -8.89
N VAL A 143 -8.58 7.41 -9.21
CA VAL A 143 -7.85 8.68 -9.14
C VAL A 143 -7.38 8.98 -7.71
N ALA A 144 -8.24 8.77 -6.71
CA ALA A 144 -7.88 9.01 -5.31
C ALA A 144 -6.82 8.03 -4.80
N ALA A 145 -6.92 6.74 -5.14
CA ALA A 145 -5.93 5.74 -4.78
C ALA A 145 -4.55 6.08 -5.39
N LYS A 146 -4.49 6.33 -6.71
CA LYS A 146 -3.26 6.73 -7.41
C LYS A 146 -2.63 8.02 -6.89
N SER A 147 -3.43 8.90 -6.28
CA SER A 147 -2.92 10.14 -5.68
C SER A 147 -2.59 10.02 -4.19
N GLY A 148 -2.56 8.81 -3.62
CA GLY A 148 -2.27 8.60 -2.20
C GLY A 148 -3.37 9.05 -1.24
N ARG A 149 -4.59 9.33 -1.73
CA ARG A 149 -5.74 9.71 -0.89
C ARG A 149 -6.43 8.47 -0.32
N CYS A 150 -5.64 7.60 0.29
CA CYS A 150 -6.12 6.36 0.88
C CYS A 150 -5.21 5.91 2.02
N TYR A 151 -5.60 4.86 2.73
CA TYR A 151 -4.71 4.11 3.62
C TYR A 151 -5.07 2.63 3.60
N ALA A 152 -4.07 1.80 3.89
CA ALA A 152 -4.24 0.36 3.99
C ALA A 152 -4.59 -0.04 5.43
N SER A 153 -5.45 -1.04 5.59
CA SER A 153 -5.91 -1.51 6.89
C SER A 153 -6.25 -3.00 6.87
N THR A 154 -6.08 -3.65 8.02
CA THR A 154 -6.64 -4.99 8.29
C THR A 154 -7.66 -4.93 9.42
N GLY A 155 -8.12 -3.72 9.78
CA GLY A 155 -9.18 -3.48 10.75
C GLY A 155 -9.02 -2.19 11.57
N ILE A 156 -7.81 -1.64 11.74
CA ILE A 156 -7.64 -0.33 12.39
C ILE A 156 -8.07 0.80 11.42
N LEU A 157 -9.06 1.59 11.84
CA LEU A 157 -9.56 2.75 11.10
C LEU A 157 -8.95 4.07 11.60
N LEU A 158 -8.60 4.93 10.65
CA LEU A 158 -8.19 6.31 10.86
C LEU A 158 -9.41 7.18 11.16
N GLU A 159 -9.32 7.99 12.22
CA GLU A 159 -10.30 9.06 12.49
C GLU A 159 -9.83 10.39 11.90
N GLU A 160 -8.54 10.70 12.08
CA GLU A 160 -7.98 12.00 11.73
C GLU A 160 -6.49 11.87 11.39
N ILE A 161 -6.07 12.55 10.34
CA ILE A 161 -4.67 12.85 10.07
C ILE A 161 -4.56 14.33 9.73
N SER A 162 -3.57 15.02 10.31
CA SER A 162 -3.23 16.38 9.90
C SER A 162 -1.73 16.58 9.85
N VAL A 163 -1.29 17.41 8.92
CA VAL A 163 0.08 17.89 8.80
C VAL A 163 0.02 19.42 8.82
N CYS A 164 0.36 20.01 9.96
CA CYS A 164 0.27 21.45 10.22
C CYS A 164 1.46 21.87 11.09
N ASP A 165 2.01 23.06 10.89
CA ASP A 165 3.07 23.64 11.74
C ASP A 165 4.24 22.67 12.01
N GLU A 166 4.75 22.00 10.98
CA GLU A 166 5.83 21.01 11.09
C GLU A 166 5.51 19.85 12.08
N ARG A 167 4.22 19.54 12.24
CA ARG A 167 3.73 18.44 13.06
C ARG A 167 2.78 17.57 12.29
N ILE A 168 3.00 16.27 12.40
CA ILE A 168 2.07 15.24 11.97
C ILE A 168 1.29 14.81 13.20
N SER A 169 -0.04 14.81 13.12
CA SER A 169 -0.91 14.20 14.12
C SER A 169 -1.80 13.14 13.48
N VAL A 170 -1.95 12.03 14.19
CA VAL A 170 -2.75 10.88 13.76
C VAL A 170 -3.64 10.47 14.92
N ARG A 171 -4.94 10.27 14.64
CA ARG A 171 -5.89 9.65 15.56
C ARG A 171 -6.55 8.45 14.90
N VAL A 172 -6.63 7.35 15.63
CA VAL A 172 -7.28 6.10 15.21
C VAL A 172 -8.39 5.75 16.19
N HIS A 173 -9.34 4.95 15.71
CA HIS A 173 -10.59 4.68 16.44
C HIS A 173 -10.44 3.78 17.69
N MET A 174 -9.25 3.21 17.92
CA MET A 174 -9.00 2.29 19.02
C MET A 174 -7.53 2.31 19.46
N ALA A 175 -7.27 1.92 20.71
CA ALA A 175 -5.91 1.89 21.24
C ALA A 175 -5.06 0.84 20.51
N CYS A 176 -3.85 1.24 20.13
CA CYS A 176 -2.89 0.40 19.42
C CYS A 176 -1.45 0.83 19.75
N GLN A 177 -0.49 -0.01 19.36
CA GLN A 177 0.92 0.36 19.34
C GLN A 177 1.21 1.05 18.00
N GLY A 178 1.43 2.37 18.04
CA GLY A 178 1.68 3.19 16.86
C GLY A 178 3.14 3.62 16.76
N ARG A 179 3.64 3.75 15.53
CA ARG A 179 4.98 4.24 15.25
C ARG A 179 5.03 5.15 14.03
N PHE A 180 5.87 6.17 14.13
CA PHE A 180 6.33 6.94 12.98
C PHE A 180 7.62 6.32 12.45
N VAL A 181 7.69 6.15 11.14
CA VAL A 181 8.76 5.45 10.43
C VAL A 181 9.34 6.38 9.36
N GLY A 182 10.66 6.45 9.29
CA GLY A 182 11.40 7.23 8.30
C GLY A 182 12.25 6.36 7.38
N PRO A 183 13.23 6.96 6.69
CA PRO A 183 14.11 6.26 5.76
C PRO A 183 14.75 4.99 6.34
N GLY A 184 14.83 3.95 5.51
CA GLY A 184 15.34 2.63 5.83
C GLY A 184 14.45 1.82 6.78
N GLY A 185 13.20 2.23 7.00
CA GLY A 185 12.32 1.63 8.00
C GLY A 185 12.68 2.02 9.44
N THR A 186 13.41 3.14 9.61
CA THR A 186 13.84 3.62 10.93
C THR A 186 12.64 4.05 11.76
N VAL A 187 12.46 3.47 12.96
CA VAL A 187 11.44 3.93 13.91
C VAL A 187 11.86 5.27 14.52
N LEU A 188 11.15 6.33 14.16
CA LEU A 188 11.41 7.71 14.60
C LEU A 188 10.81 7.98 15.98
N SER A 189 9.60 7.48 16.21
CA SER A 189 8.95 7.49 17.51
C SER A 189 7.95 6.34 17.60
N SER A 190 7.64 5.91 18.82
CA SER A 190 6.63 4.89 19.09
C SER A 190 5.94 5.16 20.41
N SER A 191 4.65 4.82 20.49
CA SER A 191 3.86 4.96 21.71
C SER A 191 2.60 4.08 21.62
N ASP A 192 1.90 3.94 22.73
CA ASP A 192 0.61 3.24 22.79
C ASP A 192 -0.51 4.26 23.02
N GLY A 193 -1.66 4.04 22.37
CA GLY A 193 -2.84 4.87 22.56
C GLY A 193 -3.67 5.01 21.30
N VAL A 194 -4.48 6.07 21.25
CA VAL A 194 -5.36 6.39 20.11
C VAL A 194 -4.87 7.60 19.32
N ALA A 195 -3.93 8.37 19.86
CA ALA A 195 -3.46 9.63 19.31
C ALA A 195 -1.93 9.67 19.33
N PHE A 196 -1.35 10.07 18.20
CA PHE A 196 0.07 10.03 17.93
C PHE A 196 0.51 11.33 17.30
N GLU A 197 1.66 11.83 17.72
CA GLU A 197 2.24 13.06 17.18
C GLU A 197 3.72 12.87 16.92
N TYR A 198 4.19 13.53 15.86
CA TYR A 198 5.60 13.59 15.52
C TYR A 198 5.91 14.91 14.83
N SER A 199 7.07 15.49 15.15
CA SER A 199 7.58 16.69 14.49
C SER A 199 8.75 16.27 13.62
N PRO A 200 8.56 16.23 12.29
CA PRO A 200 9.62 15.82 11.38
C PRO A 200 10.84 16.75 11.43
N GLY A 201 12.01 16.18 11.26
CA GLY A 201 13.27 16.88 11.04
C GLY A 201 13.60 16.95 9.55
N ASP A 202 14.72 16.35 9.16
CA ASP A 202 15.24 16.33 7.79
C ASP A 202 14.94 15.02 7.04
N GLU A 203 14.01 14.20 7.55
CA GLU A 203 13.67 12.92 6.92
C GLU A 203 13.06 13.14 5.52
N ALA A 204 13.51 12.37 4.53
CA ALA A 204 12.97 12.44 3.17
C ALA A 204 11.46 12.10 3.09
N TYR A 205 11.01 11.23 4.01
CA TYR A 205 9.61 10.91 4.21
C TYR A 205 9.36 10.51 5.67
N VAL A 206 8.13 10.70 6.11
CA VAL A 206 7.62 10.12 7.35
C VAL A 206 6.37 9.33 7.06
N ARG A 207 6.26 8.15 7.65
CA ARG A 207 5.11 7.27 7.54
C ARG A 207 4.58 6.94 8.93
N PHE A 208 3.29 6.63 9.03
CA PHE A 208 2.70 6.11 10.25
C PHE A 208 2.16 4.71 10.01
N GLU A 209 2.42 3.81 10.95
CA GLU A 209 1.76 2.51 11.01
C GLU A 209 1.47 2.13 12.46
N ALA A 210 0.43 1.32 12.65
CA ALA A 210 0.09 0.81 13.96
C ALA A 210 -0.44 -0.62 13.90
N GLU A 211 -0.32 -1.32 15.02
CA GLU A 211 -0.84 -2.67 15.21
C GLU A 211 -1.57 -2.80 16.56
N GLY A 212 -2.58 -3.65 16.60
CA GLY A 212 -3.36 -3.93 17.80
C GLY A 212 -4.24 -5.16 17.62
N GLU A 213 -5.13 -5.42 18.57
CA GLU A 213 -5.96 -6.63 18.58
C GLU A 213 -6.88 -6.74 17.35
N SER A 214 -7.34 -5.61 16.80
CA SER A 214 -8.21 -5.60 15.60
C SER A 214 -7.43 -5.48 14.29
N GLY A 215 -6.11 -5.65 14.29
CA GLY A 215 -5.29 -5.66 13.08
C GLY A 215 -4.34 -4.46 12.99
N ARG A 216 -4.12 -3.99 11.76
CA ARG A 216 -3.08 -3.02 11.41
C ARG A 216 -3.65 -1.86 10.61
N ILE A 217 -2.90 -0.76 10.59
CA ILE A 217 -3.08 0.37 9.69
C ILE A 217 -1.73 0.82 9.15
N PHE A 218 -1.70 1.17 7.87
CA PHE A 218 -0.54 1.75 7.20
C PHE A 218 -0.99 3.01 6.46
N LEU A 219 -0.54 4.17 6.93
CA LEU A 219 -0.80 5.44 6.25
C LEU A 219 0.21 5.65 5.13
N GLN A 220 -0.17 6.42 4.12
CA GLN A 220 0.74 6.79 3.04
C GLN A 220 1.88 7.67 3.55
N PRO A 221 3.07 7.61 2.93
CA PRO A 221 4.20 8.46 3.28
C PRO A 221 3.83 9.92 3.06
N MET A 222 4.13 10.72 4.08
CA MET A 222 4.16 12.17 3.98
C MET A 222 5.56 12.56 3.54
N PHE A 223 5.66 13.02 2.31
CA PHE A 223 6.92 13.56 1.78
C PHE A 223 7.07 15.00 2.24
N LEU A 224 8.17 15.30 2.92
CA LEU A 224 8.48 16.67 3.31
C LEU A 224 8.93 17.45 2.06
N ALA A 225 8.49 18.69 1.95
CA ALA A 225 8.93 19.55 0.85
C ALA A 225 10.44 19.75 0.94
N THR A 226 11.16 19.39 -0.12
CA THR A 226 12.55 19.82 -0.26
C THR A 226 12.56 21.22 -0.88
N GLU A 227 13.55 22.06 -0.60
CA GLU A 227 13.69 23.41 -1.17
C GLU A 227 13.71 23.46 -2.73
N ARG A 228 13.60 22.31 -3.42
CA ARG A 228 13.53 22.20 -4.87
C ARG A 228 12.12 22.27 -5.47
N ASP A 229 11.08 22.31 -4.64
CA ASP A 229 9.68 22.31 -5.09
C ASP A 229 8.97 23.69 -4.96
N VAL A 230 9.74 24.79 -4.87
CA VAL A 230 9.25 26.19 -4.93
C VAL A 230 9.85 26.94 -6.11
#